data_AF-A0A3N5M1I9-F1
#
_entry.id   AF-A0A3N5M1I9-F1
#
_cell.length_a   1.000
_cell.length_b   1.000
_cell.length_c   1.000
_cell.angle_alpha   90.00
_cell.angle_beta   90.00
_cell.angle_gamma   90.00
#
_symmetry.space_group_name_H-M   'P 1'
#
loop_
_entity.id
_entity.type
_entity.pdbx_description
1 polymer ?
#
loop_
_entity_poly.entity_id
_entity_poly.type
_entity_poly.pdbx_seq_one_letter_code
_entity_poly.pdbx_strand_id
1 'polypeptide(L)'
;MIGNGAGAGIGAILMLAACCGPASAQNKDLSDKSVLTLMQYAWSLVPNKFTSPDGKVIEVDKSKPSEVVVPMETAREAIKVARLSAYAQVCDLIEEQRANYHTFMKREEAKAKWTDQQLLFINQLHLFTVMTLTGKVKLVEKDGDKEVILNSDKPEKAPTCTDTERKRVETQIKSYVAATAAPAPAPAAAPAATATTTVRPASQKK
;
A
#
# COMPACT_ATOMS: atom_id res chain seq x y z
N MET A 1 -12.05 31.66 67.99
CA MET A 1 -13.53 31.72 68.01
C MET A 1 -14.02 31.14 66.70
N ILE A 2 -14.85 30.10 66.77
CA ILE A 2 -15.40 29.34 65.65
C ILE A 2 -16.68 30.03 65.17
N GLY A 3 -16.88 30.15 63.86
CA GLY A 3 -18.24 30.25 63.29
C GLY A 3 -18.40 31.04 61.98
N ASN A 4 -19.12 30.40 61.04
CA ASN A 4 -19.78 30.92 59.82
C ASN A 4 -18.94 30.90 58.53
N GLY A 5 -19.44 30.45 57.37
CA GLY A 5 -20.77 30.00 56.98
C GLY A 5 -20.74 29.57 55.51
N ALA A 6 -21.70 28.74 55.09
CA ALA A 6 -21.86 28.25 53.72
C ALA A 6 -22.32 29.37 52.76
N GLY A 7 -21.88 29.28 51.50
CA GLY A 7 -22.39 30.10 50.40
C GLY A 7 -21.98 29.51 49.05
N ALA A 8 -22.91 28.83 48.39
CA ALA A 8 -22.79 28.40 46.99
C ALA A 8 -22.97 29.61 46.06
N GLY A 9 -22.19 29.68 44.98
CA GLY A 9 -22.32 30.72 43.96
C GLY A 9 -21.58 30.36 42.67
N ILE A 10 -22.36 30.02 41.65
CA ILE A 10 -21.99 29.69 40.27
C ILE A 10 -21.48 30.95 39.55
N GLY A 11 -20.43 30.88 38.71
CA GLY A 11 -20.20 31.94 37.72
C GLY A 11 -18.81 32.08 37.08
N ALA A 12 -18.67 31.46 35.91
CA ALA A 12 -18.05 32.01 34.69
C ALA A 12 -16.50 32.16 34.53
N ILE A 13 -15.97 31.23 33.72
CA ILE A 13 -15.12 31.42 32.52
C ILE A 13 -13.69 31.96 32.72
N LEU A 14 -12.77 31.02 32.94
CA LEU A 14 -11.37 31.11 32.51
C LEU A 14 -11.30 30.81 31.00
N MET A 15 -11.31 31.84 30.15
CA MET A 15 -10.83 31.70 28.76
C MET A 15 -9.30 31.64 28.77
N LEU A 16 -8.75 30.44 29.00
CA LEU A 16 -7.46 30.07 28.44
C LEU A 16 -7.71 29.70 26.99
N ALA A 17 -7.44 30.67 26.10
CA ALA A 17 -7.37 30.43 24.66
C ALA A 17 -6.25 29.42 24.39
N ALA A 18 -6.65 28.14 24.39
CA ALA A 18 -5.83 27.05 23.95
C ALA A 18 -5.51 27.26 22.47
N CYS A 19 -4.23 27.41 22.17
CA CYS A 19 -3.66 27.09 20.88
C CYS A 19 -3.88 25.59 20.60
N CYS A 20 -5.11 25.20 20.25
CA CYS A 20 -5.41 23.93 19.62
C CYS A 20 -5.52 24.19 18.12
N GLY A 21 -4.36 24.37 17.47
CA GLY A 21 -4.26 23.97 16.06
C GLY A 21 -4.70 22.51 15.95
N PRO A 22 -5.25 22.07 14.80
CA PRO A 22 -5.63 20.69 14.62
C PRO A 22 -4.40 19.82 14.91
N ALA A 23 -4.47 19.06 16.00
CA ALA A 23 -3.53 18.01 16.26
C ALA A 23 -3.63 17.06 15.06
N SER A 24 -2.63 17.10 14.18
CA SER A 24 -2.38 16.13 13.12
C SER A 24 -2.08 14.78 13.76
N ALA A 25 -3.06 14.17 14.42
CA ALA A 25 -2.96 12.89 15.10
C ALA A 25 -3.21 11.70 14.15
N GLN A 26 -3.25 11.92 12.84
CA GLN A 26 -3.54 10.88 11.84
C GLN A 26 -2.34 10.36 11.04
N ASN A 27 -1.11 10.76 11.37
CA ASN A 27 0.11 10.15 10.81
C ASN A 27 1.00 9.58 11.91
N LYS A 28 0.46 8.67 12.74
CA LYS A 28 1.36 7.73 13.44
C LYS A 28 1.88 6.76 12.41
N ASP A 29 3.00 7.13 11.81
CA ASP A 29 3.80 6.24 11.00
C ASP A 29 4.01 4.91 11.74
N LEU A 30 3.95 3.81 11.00
CA LEU A 30 4.19 2.47 11.53
C LEU A 30 5.49 2.45 12.36
N SER A 31 5.52 1.78 13.52
CA SER A 31 6.82 1.61 14.19
C SER A 31 7.74 0.75 13.32
N ASP A 32 9.05 1.03 13.30
CA ASP A 32 10.01 0.23 12.52
C ASP A 32 9.96 -1.24 12.93
N LYS A 33 9.74 -1.51 14.21
CA LYS A 33 9.58 -2.86 14.73
C LYS A 33 8.36 -3.58 14.14
N SER A 34 7.24 -2.88 13.96
CA SER A 34 6.06 -3.43 13.30
C SER A 34 6.31 -3.72 11.82
N VAL A 35 7.00 -2.82 11.11
CA VAL A 35 7.35 -3.02 9.69
C VAL A 35 8.27 -4.23 9.54
N LEU A 36 9.35 -4.31 10.34
CA LEU A 36 10.28 -5.44 10.34
C LEU A 36 9.57 -6.76 10.64
N THR A 37 8.66 -6.77 11.61
CA THR A 37 7.90 -7.98 11.96
C THR A 37 7.04 -8.45 10.79
N LEU A 38 6.33 -7.54 10.13
CA LEU A 38 5.52 -7.89 8.95
C LEU A 38 6.39 -8.37 7.77
N MET A 39 7.56 -7.77 7.57
CA MET A 39 8.53 -8.21 6.57
C MET A 39 9.06 -9.62 6.84
N GLN A 40 9.38 -9.94 8.11
CA GLN A 40 9.85 -11.26 8.52
C GLN A 40 8.79 -12.33 8.27
N TYR A 41 7.53 -12.06 8.64
CA TYR A 41 6.45 -13.00 8.36
C TYR A 41 6.15 -13.14 6.87
N ALA A 42 6.15 -12.03 6.12
CA ALA A 42 6.02 -12.09 4.67
C ALA A 42 7.12 -12.95 4.03
N TRP A 43 8.37 -12.82 4.50
CA TRP A 43 9.49 -13.64 4.03
C TRP A 43 9.29 -15.13 4.27
N SER A 44 8.70 -15.52 5.41
CA SER A 44 8.39 -16.93 5.70
C SER A 44 7.46 -17.54 4.64
N LEU A 45 6.52 -16.75 4.10
CA LEU A 45 5.56 -17.15 3.08
C LEU A 45 6.10 -17.11 1.64
N VAL A 46 7.23 -16.47 1.39
CA VAL A 46 7.83 -16.47 0.04
C VAL A 46 8.26 -17.89 -0.32
N PRO A 47 7.78 -18.46 -1.43
CA PRO A 47 8.18 -19.80 -1.88
C PRO A 47 9.58 -19.76 -2.51
N ASN A 48 10.30 -20.88 -2.49
CA ASN A 48 11.60 -21.02 -3.18
C ASN A 48 11.48 -20.88 -4.70
N LYS A 49 10.30 -21.10 -5.25
CA LYS A 49 10.01 -21.03 -6.68
C LYS A 49 8.60 -20.50 -6.89
N PHE A 50 8.46 -19.51 -7.77
CA PHE A 50 7.19 -18.92 -8.12
C PHE A 50 7.09 -18.79 -9.65
N THR A 51 5.98 -19.23 -10.22
CA THR A 51 5.68 -19.02 -11.64
C THR A 51 4.67 -17.89 -11.74
N SER A 52 5.06 -16.81 -12.40
CA SER A 52 4.19 -15.67 -12.62
C SER A 52 3.10 -15.98 -13.66
N PRO A 53 2.01 -15.19 -13.72
CA PRO A 53 0.93 -15.41 -14.70
C PRO A 53 1.37 -15.33 -16.16
N ASP A 54 2.45 -14.61 -16.45
CA ASP A 54 3.11 -14.51 -17.75
C ASP A 54 4.03 -15.71 -18.07
N GLY A 55 4.14 -16.68 -17.16
CA GLY A 55 4.91 -17.91 -17.35
C GLY A 55 6.38 -17.80 -16.95
N LYS A 56 6.84 -16.64 -16.44
CA LYS A 56 8.20 -16.45 -15.95
C LYS A 56 8.38 -17.17 -14.62
N VAL A 57 9.49 -17.90 -14.51
CA VAL A 57 9.85 -18.63 -13.30
C VAL A 57 10.84 -17.79 -12.50
N ILE A 58 10.46 -17.45 -11.28
CA ILE A 58 11.28 -16.73 -10.30
C ILE A 58 11.75 -17.76 -9.27
N GLU A 59 13.05 -17.99 -9.22
CA GLU A 59 13.69 -18.80 -8.18
C GLU A 59 14.18 -17.87 -7.07
N VAL A 60 13.90 -18.24 -5.82
CA VAL A 60 14.21 -17.45 -4.63
C VAL A 60 15.13 -18.28 -3.74
N ASP A 61 16.34 -17.79 -3.53
CA ASP A 61 17.25 -18.36 -2.54
C ASP A 61 16.87 -17.84 -1.14
N LYS A 62 16.20 -18.68 -0.35
CA LYS A 62 15.78 -18.31 1.00
C LYS A 62 16.95 -18.11 1.98
N SER A 63 18.17 -18.52 1.62
CA SER A 63 19.38 -18.22 2.40
C SER A 63 19.89 -16.79 2.22
N LYS A 64 19.41 -16.07 1.19
CA LYS A 64 19.86 -14.71 0.85
C LYS A 64 18.73 -13.67 0.88
N PRO A 65 18.11 -13.43 2.05
CA PRO A 65 17.01 -12.46 2.16
C PRO A 65 17.41 -11.04 1.73
N SER A 66 18.68 -10.66 1.85
CA SER A 66 19.16 -9.33 1.45
C SER A 66 19.05 -9.05 -0.05
N GLU A 67 18.97 -10.07 -0.91
CA GLU A 67 18.81 -9.90 -2.36
C GLU A 67 17.33 -9.68 -2.75
N VAL A 68 16.41 -10.05 -1.86
CA VAL A 68 14.97 -10.15 -2.16
C VAL A 68 14.13 -9.17 -1.34
N VAL A 69 14.50 -8.96 -0.08
CA VAL A 69 13.79 -8.08 0.84
C VAL A 69 14.06 -6.62 0.48
N VAL A 70 12.99 -5.85 0.30
CA VAL A 70 13.08 -4.43 -0.07
C VAL A 70 13.42 -3.53 1.13
N PRO A 71 13.95 -2.32 0.90
CA PRO A 71 14.20 -1.34 1.96
C PRO A 71 12.95 -1.01 2.78
N MET A 72 13.19 -0.61 4.04
CA MET A 72 12.15 -0.32 5.04
C MET A 72 11.11 0.69 4.57
N GLU A 73 11.51 1.67 3.79
CA GLU A 73 10.64 2.73 3.27
C GLU A 73 9.63 2.15 2.28
N THR A 74 10.10 1.26 1.40
CA THR A 74 9.24 0.58 0.40
C THR A 74 8.31 -0.40 1.10
N ALA A 75 8.82 -1.15 2.07
CA ALA A 75 8.01 -2.07 2.87
C ALA A 75 6.91 -1.34 3.66
N ARG A 76 7.25 -0.21 4.29
CA ARG A 76 6.30 0.65 5.00
C ARG A 76 5.19 1.15 4.09
N GLU A 77 5.52 1.54 2.87
CA GLU A 77 4.52 1.95 1.89
C GLU A 77 3.64 0.78 1.45
N ALA A 78 4.22 -0.37 1.13
CA ALA A 78 3.48 -1.59 0.78
C ALA A 78 2.47 -1.96 1.88
N ILE A 79 2.86 -1.87 3.15
CA ILE A 79 1.99 -2.14 4.30
C ILE A 79 0.87 -1.09 4.43
N LYS A 80 1.14 0.19 4.17
CA LYS A 80 0.12 1.25 4.17
C LYS A 80 -0.93 1.01 3.08
N VAL A 81 -0.50 0.68 1.87
CA VAL A 81 -1.40 0.34 0.75
C VAL A 81 -2.19 -0.92 1.09
N ALA A 82 -1.56 -1.94 1.66
CA ALA A 82 -2.21 -3.16 2.07
C ALA A 82 -3.27 -2.95 3.16
N ARG A 83 -3.03 -2.04 4.11
CA ARG A 83 -4.04 -1.65 5.11
C ARG A 83 -5.30 -1.07 4.46
N LEU A 84 -5.15 -0.19 3.47
CA LEU A 84 -6.29 0.33 2.70
C LEU A 84 -7.00 -0.78 1.94
N SER A 85 -6.26 -1.70 1.31
CA SER A 85 -6.84 -2.87 0.65
C SER A 85 -7.59 -3.79 1.63
N ALA A 86 -7.09 -3.96 2.86
CA ALA A 86 -7.77 -4.75 3.89
C ALA A 86 -9.11 -4.11 4.29
N TYR A 87 -9.13 -2.79 4.52
CA TYR A 87 -10.37 -2.07 4.81
C TYR A 87 -11.36 -2.12 3.65
N ALA A 88 -10.88 -2.00 2.41
CA ALA A 88 -11.72 -2.18 1.23
C ALA A 88 -12.35 -3.58 1.18
N GLN A 89 -11.58 -4.63 1.49
CA GLN A 89 -12.10 -6.00 1.56
C GLN A 89 -13.17 -6.17 2.64
N VAL A 90 -12.95 -5.60 3.84
CA VAL A 90 -13.94 -5.61 4.93
C VAL A 90 -15.21 -4.84 4.55
N CYS A 91 -15.06 -3.76 3.78
CA CYS A 91 -16.15 -2.93 3.30
C CYS A 91 -16.77 -3.40 1.98
N ASP A 92 -16.41 -4.57 1.44
CA ASP A 92 -16.91 -5.08 0.15
C ASP A 92 -16.72 -4.10 -1.03
N LEU A 93 -15.58 -3.40 -1.03
CA LEU A 93 -15.16 -2.46 -2.08
C LEU A 93 -14.09 -3.12 -2.96
N ILE A 94 -14.49 -4.17 -3.68
CA ILE A 94 -13.56 -5.06 -4.40
C ILE A 94 -12.83 -4.34 -5.55
N GLU A 95 -13.53 -3.48 -6.30
CA GLU A 95 -12.90 -2.74 -7.40
C GLU A 95 -11.92 -1.68 -6.88
N GLU A 96 -12.24 -1.01 -5.78
CA GLU A 96 -11.31 -0.10 -5.09
C GLU A 96 -10.10 -0.85 -4.53
N GLN A 97 -10.31 -2.02 -3.91
CA GLN A 97 -9.22 -2.86 -3.42
C GLN A 97 -8.25 -3.23 -4.56
N ARG A 98 -8.80 -3.64 -5.70
CA ARG A 98 -8.05 -3.99 -6.91
C ARG A 98 -7.31 -2.77 -7.48
N ALA A 99 -7.99 -1.63 -7.63
CA ALA A 99 -7.40 -0.39 -8.15
C ALA A 99 -6.26 0.12 -7.26
N ASN A 100 -6.43 0.05 -5.94
CA ASN A 100 -5.41 0.42 -4.96
C ASN A 100 -4.14 -0.44 -5.14
N TYR A 101 -4.30 -1.77 -5.19
CA TYR A 101 -3.19 -2.70 -5.37
C TYR A 101 -2.49 -2.53 -6.72
N HIS A 102 -3.23 -2.52 -7.83
CA HIS A 102 -2.63 -2.39 -9.14
C HIS A 102 -1.93 -1.05 -9.35
N THR A 103 -2.48 0.04 -8.82
CA THR A 103 -1.82 1.35 -8.92
C THR A 103 -0.48 1.34 -8.21
N PHE A 104 -0.42 0.75 -7.01
CA PHE A 104 0.83 0.58 -6.28
C PHE A 104 1.84 -0.29 -7.05
N MET A 105 1.44 -1.50 -7.46
CA MET A 105 2.35 -2.43 -8.13
C MET A 105 2.85 -1.90 -9.47
N LYS A 106 1.97 -1.33 -10.30
CA LYS A 106 2.37 -0.71 -11.58
C LYS A 106 3.39 0.40 -11.38
N ARG A 107 3.24 1.20 -10.32
CA ARG A 107 4.23 2.24 -10.00
C ARG A 107 5.55 1.63 -9.57
N GLU A 108 5.54 0.60 -8.72
CA GLU A 108 6.78 -0.07 -8.31
C GLU A 108 7.50 -0.70 -9.51
N GLU A 109 6.76 -1.36 -10.41
CA GLU A 109 7.29 -1.88 -11.67
C GLU A 109 7.87 -0.76 -12.55
N ALA A 110 7.15 0.36 -12.68
CA ALA A 110 7.58 1.51 -13.48
C ALA A 110 8.84 2.21 -12.94
N LYS A 111 9.19 2.02 -11.66
CA LYS A 111 10.47 2.51 -11.12
C LYS A 111 11.68 1.80 -11.73
N ALA A 112 11.50 0.64 -12.36
CA ALA A 112 12.53 -0.14 -13.07
C ALA A 112 13.82 -0.42 -12.25
N LYS A 113 13.74 -0.33 -10.92
CA LYS A 113 14.87 -0.53 -9.99
C LYS A 113 14.77 -1.81 -9.18
N TRP A 114 13.62 -2.49 -9.25
CA TRP A 114 13.34 -3.70 -8.49
C TRP A 114 13.63 -4.92 -9.34
N THR A 115 14.24 -5.93 -8.74
CA THR A 115 14.31 -7.26 -9.34
C THR A 115 12.94 -7.93 -9.27
N ASP A 116 12.73 -8.94 -10.10
CA ASP A 116 11.55 -9.81 -10.03
C ASP A 116 11.32 -10.40 -8.64
N GLN A 117 12.40 -10.82 -7.97
CA GLN A 117 12.32 -11.35 -6.61
C GLN A 117 11.83 -10.27 -5.62
N GLN A 118 12.30 -9.04 -5.77
CA GLN A 118 11.87 -7.91 -4.94
C GLN A 118 10.41 -7.52 -5.21
N LEU A 119 9.97 -7.52 -6.47
CA LEU A 119 8.55 -7.32 -6.83
C LEU A 119 7.67 -8.45 -6.27
N LEU A 120 8.13 -9.69 -6.34
CA LEU A 120 7.47 -10.83 -5.70
C LEU A 120 7.36 -10.61 -4.18
N PHE A 121 8.44 -10.18 -3.53
CA PHE A 121 8.42 -9.89 -2.09
C PHE A 121 7.45 -8.75 -1.74
N ILE A 122 7.43 -7.66 -2.52
CA ILE A 122 6.47 -6.56 -2.33
C ILE A 122 5.02 -7.08 -2.40
N ASN A 123 4.72 -7.90 -3.40
CA ASN A 123 3.40 -8.52 -3.56
C ASN A 123 3.07 -9.41 -2.34
N GLN A 124 4.00 -10.27 -1.91
CA GLN A 124 3.78 -11.13 -0.75
C GLN A 124 3.59 -10.36 0.55
N LEU A 125 4.34 -9.27 0.76
CA LEU A 125 4.18 -8.39 1.92
C LEU A 125 2.81 -7.72 1.93
N HIS A 126 2.34 -7.26 0.77
CA HIS A 126 0.99 -6.69 0.64
C HIS A 126 -0.08 -7.74 0.97
N LEU A 127 -0.03 -8.90 0.32
CA LEU A 127 -0.99 -9.99 0.51
C LEU A 127 -1.01 -10.47 1.96
N PHE A 128 0.16 -10.72 2.55
CA PHE A 128 0.27 -11.12 3.95
C PHE A 128 -0.37 -10.11 4.89
N THR A 129 -0.13 -8.81 4.67
CA THR A 129 -0.72 -7.74 5.47
C THR A 129 -2.25 -7.72 5.34
N VAL A 130 -2.79 -7.86 4.12
CA VAL A 130 -4.25 -7.93 3.89
C VAL A 130 -4.84 -9.14 4.61
N MET A 131 -4.24 -10.32 4.45
CA MET A 131 -4.75 -11.54 5.07
C MET A 131 -4.70 -11.47 6.60
N THR A 132 -3.63 -10.90 7.16
CA THR A 132 -3.50 -10.69 8.61
C THR A 132 -4.59 -9.76 9.15
N LEU A 133 -4.87 -8.65 8.47
CA LEU A 133 -5.86 -7.66 8.92
C LEU A 133 -7.30 -8.10 8.69
N THR A 134 -7.53 -9.03 7.75
CA THR A 134 -8.84 -9.60 7.46
C THR A 134 -9.09 -10.93 8.16
N GLY A 135 -8.21 -11.32 9.08
CA GLY A 135 -8.38 -12.52 9.91
C GLY A 135 -8.08 -13.85 9.23
N LYS A 136 -7.57 -13.82 7.99
CA LYS A 136 -7.23 -15.02 7.19
C LYS A 136 -5.90 -15.65 7.58
N VAL A 137 -5.17 -15.07 8.54
CA VAL A 137 -3.91 -15.61 9.09
C VAL A 137 -4.08 -15.86 10.59
N LYS A 138 -3.69 -17.05 11.05
CA LYS A 138 -3.34 -17.27 12.46
C LYS A 138 -1.84 -17.40 12.57
N LEU A 139 -1.26 -16.67 13.50
CA LEU A 139 0.09 -16.92 13.93
C LEU A 139 0.03 -18.01 15.01
N VAL A 140 0.71 -19.12 14.75
CA VAL A 140 0.87 -20.21 15.73
C VAL A 140 2.31 -20.20 16.18
N GLU A 141 2.53 -20.12 17.48
CA GLU A 141 3.87 -20.22 18.05
C GLU A 141 4.23 -21.71 18.17
N LYS A 142 5.30 -22.12 17.50
CA LYS A 142 5.82 -23.49 17.52
C LYS A 142 7.31 -23.41 17.83
N ASP A 143 7.71 -24.03 18.94
CA ASP A 143 9.11 -24.13 19.37
C ASP A 143 9.86 -22.78 19.49
N GLY A 144 9.15 -21.71 19.84
CA GLY A 144 9.71 -20.35 19.96
C GLY A 144 9.74 -19.55 18.66
N ASP A 145 9.45 -20.19 17.52
CA ASP A 145 9.27 -19.54 16.22
C ASP A 145 7.77 -19.37 15.91
N LYS A 146 7.39 -18.18 15.45
CA LYS A 146 6.00 -17.87 15.08
C LYS A 146 5.76 -18.26 13.62
N GLU A 147 5.06 -19.37 13.42
CA GLU A 147 4.66 -19.89 12.13
C GLU A 147 3.35 -19.23 11.65
N VAL A 148 3.30 -18.90 10.36
CA VAL A 148 2.16 -18.24 9.72
C VAL A 148 1.25 -19.30 9.10
N ILE A 149 0.07 -19.53 9.68
CA ILE A 149 -0.92 -20.48 9.17
C ILE A 149 -2.08 -19.73 8.51
N LEU A 150 -2.34 -20.04 7.24
CA LEU A 150 -3.50 -19.54 6.51
C LEU A 150 -4.76 -20.24 7.00
N ASN A 151 -5.75 -19.47 7.44
CA ASN A 151 -7.04 -19.98 7.85
C ASN A 151 -8.07 -19.64 6.79
N SER A 152 -8.19 -20.52 5.80
CA SER A 152 -9.17 -20.41 4.72
C SER A 152 -10.57 -20.89 5.13
N ASP A 153 -10.69 -21.63 6.24
CA ASP A 153 -11.90 -22.41 6.58
C ASP A 153 -12.84 -21.77 7.62
N LYS A 154 -12.51 -20.58 8.16
CA LYS A 154 -13.41 -19.85 9.06
C LYS A 154 -13.95 -18.59 8.37
N PRO A 155 -15.27 -18.49 8.12
CA PRO A 155 -15.89 -17.21 7.87
C PRO A 155 -15.90 -16.44 9.18
N GLU A 156 -14.87 -15.63 9.43
CA GLU A 156 -14.96 -14.64 10.49
C GLU A 156 -16.06 -13.66 10.12
N LYS A 157 -16.95 -13.39 11.08
CA LYS A 157 -17.98 -12.36 10.96
C LYS A 157 -17.28 -11.10 10.46
N ALA A 158 -17.54 -10.74 9.20
CA ALA A 158 -17.02 -9.51 8.64
C ALA A 158 -17.35 -8.38 9.61
N PRO A 159 -16.36 -7.60 10.07
CA PRO A 159 -16.67 -6.35 10.75
C PRO A 159 -17.67 -5.61 9.86
N THR A 160 -18.87 -5.34 10.37
CA THR A 160 -19.88 -4.61 9.62
C THR A 160 -19.34 -3.22 9.36
N CYS A 161 -18.79 -3.01 8.16
CA CYS A 161 -18.32 -1.70 7.72
C CYS A 161 -19.54 -0.79 7.58
N THR A 162 -19.57 0.28 8.38
CA THR A 162 -20.65 1.28 8.30
C THR A 162 -20.56 2.03 6.97
N ASP A 163 -21.67 2.60 6.49
CA ASP A 163 -21.66 3.39 5.25
C ASP A 163 -20.70 4.58 5.31
N THR A 164 -20.55 5.19 6.49
CA THR A 164 -19.59 6.26 6.74
C THR A 164 -18.15 5.76 6.57
N GLU A 165 -17.82 4.57 7.10
CA GLU A 165 -16.49 3.97 6.92
C GLU A 165 -16.25 3.55 5.48
N ARG A 166 -17.25 2.96 4.82
CA ARG A 166 -17.18 2.57 3.40
C ARG A 166 -16.83 3.78 2.53
N LYS A 167 -17.58 4.88 2.67
CA LYS A 167 -17.33 6.13 1.94
C LYS A 167 -15.95 6.71 2.24
N ARG A 168 -15.50 6.64 3.50
CA ARG A 168 -14.15 7.10 3.89
C ARG A 168 -13.07 6.28 3.18
N VAL A 169 -13.16 4.96 3.22
CA VAL A 169 -12.20 4.04 2.58
C VAL A 169 -12.18 4.23 1.07
N GLU A 170 -13.36 4.30 0.46
CA GLU A 170 -13.52 4.58 -0.96
C GLU A 170 -12.84 5.90 -1.36
N THR A 171 -13.09 6.97 -0.59
CA THR A 171 -12.48 8.29 -0.82
C THR A 171 -10.96 8.25 -0.68
N GLN A 172 -10.44 7.57 0.35
CA GLN A 172 -9.01 7.42 0.57
C GLN A 172 -8.33 6.68 -0.59
N ILE A 173 -8.94 5.59 -1.06
CA ILE A 173 -8.42 4.83 -2.18
C ILE A 173 -8.47 5.63 -3.47
N LYS A 174 -9.60 6.27 -3.79
CA LYS A 174 -9.73 7.12 -4.99
C LYS A 174 -8.70 8.25 -4.97
N SER A 175 -8.48 8.88 -3.81
CA SER A 175 -7.46 9.91 -3.64
C SER A 175 -6.05 9.36 -3.88
N TYR A 176 -5.74 8.19 -3.30
CA TYR A 176 -4.44 7.53 -3.50
C TYR A 176 -4.23 7.17 -4.98
N VAL A 177 -5.22 6.55 -5.62
CA VAL A 177 -5.15 6.16 -7.04
C VAL A 177 -4.96 7.38 -7.93
N ALA A 178 -5.71 8.45 -7.71
CA ALA A 178 -5.58 9.69 -8.48
C ALA A 178 -4.21 10.37 -8.28
N ALA A 179 -3.69 10.40 -7.04
CA ALA A 179 -2.39 10.99 -6.74
C ALA A 179 -1.22 10.16 -7.28
N THR A 180 -1.43 8.86 -7.49
CA THR A 180 -0.38 7.90 -7.84
C THR A 180 -0.43 7.46 -9.30
N ALA A 181 -1.53 7.75 -10.00
CA ALA A 181 -1.61 7.57 -11.45
C ALA A 181 -0.45 8.32 -12.10
N ALA A 182 0.41 7.58 -12.81
CA ALA A 182 1.46 8.18 -13.61
C ALA A 182 0.83 9.21 -14.55
N PRO A 183 1.46 10.38 -14.78
CA PRO A 183 1.01 11.30 -15.82
C PRO A 183 0.84 10.51 -17.12
N ALA A 184 -0.25 10.75 -17.84
CA ALA A 184 -0.47 10.12 -19.13
C ALA A 184 0.80 10.24 -19.98
N PRO A 185 1.22 9.18 -20.70
CA PRO A 185 2.38 9.29 -21.57
C PRO A 185 2.17 10.49 -22.49
N ALA A 186 3.18 11.37 -22.56
CA ALA A 186 3.14 12.49 -23.48
C ALA A 186 2.72 11.97 -24.86
N PRO A 187 1.77 12.63 -25.56
CA PRO A 187 1.34 12.17 -26.88
C PRO A 187 2.59 11.93 -27.73
N ALA A 188 2.69 10.71 -28.28
CA ALA A 188 3.81 10.33 -29.12
C ALA A 188 4.02 11.44 -30.16
N ALA A 189 5.23 12.00 -30.20
CA ALA A 189 5.58 12.98 -31.21
C ALA A 189 5.25 12.37 -32.57
N ALA A 190 4.37 13.05 -33.32
CA ALA A 190 3.99 12.63 -34.66
C ALA A 190 5.27 12.35 -35.47
N PRO A 191 5.33 11.26 -36.25
CA PRO A 191 6.49 10.96 -37.06
C PRO A 191 6.79 12.17 -37.94
N ALA A 192 8.01 12.71 -37.80
CA ALA A 192 8.48 13.80 -38.61
C ALA A 192 8.33 13.39 -40.08
N ALA A 193 7.52 14.12 -40.83
CA ALA A 193 7.39 13.93 -42.26
C ALA A 193 8.77 14.09 -42.89
N THR A 194 9.34 12.99 -43.36
CA THR A 194 10.53 13.00 -44.21
C THR A 194 10.24 13.88 -45.42
N ALA A 195 10.90 15.02 -45.49
CA ALA A 195 10.90 15.89 -46.65
C ALA A 195 11.53 15.14 -47.83
N THR A 196 10.69 14.69 -48.76
CA THR A 196 11.12 14.16 -50.06
C THR A 196 11.85 15.27 -50.80
N THR A 197 13.17 15.18 -50.87
CA THR A 197 13.98 16.05 -51.72
C THR A 197 13.69 15.68 -53.17
N THR A 198 12.87 16.47 -53.85
CA THR A 198 12.61 16.35 -55.28
C THR A 198 13.89 16.68 -56.05
N VAL A 199 14.59 15.64 -56.53
CA VAL A 199 15.72 15.78 -57.44
C VAL A 199 15.17 16.27 -58.79
N ARG A 200 15.57 17.49 -59.19
CA ARG A 200 15.31 18.10 -60.49
C ARG A 200 16.19 17.40 -61.55
N PRO A 201 15.66 16.73 -62.58
CA PRO A 201 16.49 16.16 -63.64
C PRO A 201 17.04 17.27 -64.54
N ALA A 202 18.34 17.17 -64.84
CA ALA A 202 19.07 18.05 -65.74
C ALA A 202 18.64 17.80 -67.21
N SER A 203 18.48 18.91 -67.94
CA SER A 203 18.19 18.96 -69.38
C SER A 203 19.15 18.10 -70.21
N GLN A 204 18.61 17.23 -71.06
CA GLN A 204 19.36 16.63 -72.15
C GLN A 204 19.32 17.55 -73.38
N LYS A 205 20.51 17.82 -73.90
CA LYS A 205 20.79 18.42 -75.20
C LYS A 205 21.03 17.28 -76.19
N LYS A 206 20.17 17.11 -77.19
CA LYS A 206 20.56 16.79 -78.57
C LYS A 206 19.40 16.96 -79.53
#